data_AF-A0A448YFK8-F1
#
_entry.id   AF-A0A448YFK8-F1
#
_cell.length_a   1.000
_cell.length_b   1.000
_cell.length_c   1.000
_cell.angle_alpha   90.00
_cell.angle_beta   90.00
_cell.angle_gamma   90.00
#
_symmetry.space_group_name_H-M   'P 1'
#
loop_
_entity.id
_entity.type
_entity.pdbx_description
1 polymer ?
#
loop_
_entity_poly.entity_id
_entity_poly.type
_entity_poly.pdbx_seq_one_letter_code
_entity_poly.pdbx_strand_id
1 'polypeptide(L)' 'MSFRFCAECNNMLYPKEDKEHKRLLYQCRNCSYSELADSPRVYRHELITHIGETAGVVEDIGSDPTLPRSQKTCPNC' A
#
# COMPACT_ATOMS: atom_id res chain seq x y z
N MET A 1 1.99 4.12 -0.66
CA MET A 1 2.92 3.79 0.45
C MET A 1 2.86 2.30 0.62
N SER A 2 3.98 1.59 0.60
CA SER A 2 4.02 0.17 0.92
C SER A 2 4.85 -0.03 2.18
N PHE A 3 4.40 -0.92 3.06
CA PHE A 3 5.23 -1.38 4.16
C PHE A 3 6.32 -2.28 3.58
N ARG A 4 7.54 -2.14 4.13
CA ARG A 4 8.69 -2.96 3.74
C ARG A 4 9.01 -3.96 4.82
N PHE A 5 9.43 -5.14 4.39
CA PHE A 5 9.76 -6.26 5.26
C PHE A 5 11.21 -6.66 5.03
N CYS A 6 11.87 -7.08 6.10
CA CYS A 6 13.25 -7.50 6.08
C CYS A 6 13.44 -8.79 5.26
N ALA A 7 14.41 -8.80 4.36
CA ALA A 7 14.72 -9.97 3.53
C ALA A 7 15.24 -11.19 4.33
N GLU A 8 15.77 -10.98 5.54
CA GLU A 8 16.36 -12.05 6.35
C GLU A 8 15.37 -12.68 7.33
N CYS A 9 14.58 -11.86 8.03
CA CYS A 9 13.72 -12.33 9.13
C CYS A 9 12.23 -11.95 8.97
N ASN A 10 11.86 -11.38 7.82
CA ASN A 10 10.49 -10.99 7.47
C ASN A 10 9.78 -10.05 8.48
N ASN A 11 10.56 -9.39 9.34
CA ASN A 11 10.06 -8.37 10.27
C ASN A 11 9.91 -7.01 9.56
N MET A 12 9.00 -6.17 10.06
CA MET A 12 8.79 -4.82 9.52
C MET A 12 10.06 -3.96 9.62
N LEU A 13 10.39 -3.24 8.55
CA LEU A 13 11.49 -2.28 8.53
C LEU A 13 11.05 -0.90 9.01
N TYR A 14 11.96 -0.19 9.68
CA TYR A 14 11.71 1.13 10.26
C TYR A 14 12.60 2.19 9.61
N PRO A 15 12.07 3.42 9.39
CA PRO A 15 12.86 4.51 8.82
C PRO A 15 14.00 4.91 9.75
N LYS A 16 15.19 5.11 9.19
CA LYS A 16 16.42 5.54 9.86
C LYS A 16 17.17 6.55 9.00
N GLU A 17 17.67 7.60 9.61
CA GLU A 17 18.52 8.59 8.94
C GLU A 17 19.96 8.08 8.80
N ASP A 18 20.53 8.19 7.59
CA ASP A 18 21.98 8.18 7.37
C ASP A 18 22.48 9.63 7.36
N LYS A 19 23.17 10.01 8.45
CA LYS A 19 23.66 11.39 8.67
C LYS A 19 24.84 11.78 7.78
N GLU A 20 25.62 10.80 7.34
CA GLU A 20 26.82 11.06 6.54
C GLU A 20 26.42 11.37 5.09
N HIS A 21 25.57 10.53 4.51
CA HIS A 21 25.12 10.69 3.13
C HIS A 21 23.84 11.53 2.99
N LYS A 22 23.18 11.89 4.11
CA LYS A 22 21.90 12.62 4.19
C LYS A 22 20.79 11.92 3.41
N ARG A 23 20.63 10.61 3.65
CA ARG A 23 19.65 9.74 2.96
C ARG A 23 18.77 9.01 3.95
N LEU A 24 17.57 8.63 3.50
CA LEU A 24 16.64 7.81 4.25
C LEU A 24 16.95 6.33 4.00
N LEU A 25 17.12 5.59 5.09
CA LEU A 25 17.26 4.13 5.11
C LEU A 25 16.04 3.49 5.78
N TYR A 26 15.83 2.21 5.49
CA TYR A 26 14.93 1.33 6.22
C TYR A 26 15.77 0.25 6.90
N GLN A 27 15.70 0.14 8.23
CA GLN A 27 16.47 -0.82 9.03
C GLN A 27 15.56 -1.77 9.81
N CYS A 28 15.96 -3.04 9.90
CA CYS A 28 15.31 -4.02 10.77
C CYS A 28 15.72 -3.78 12.24
N ARG A 29 14.80 -3.98 13.18
CA ARG A 29 15.12 -3.93 14.63
C ARG A 29 15.60 -5.26 15.20
N ASN A 30 15.37 -6.37 14.48
CA ASN A 30 15.62 -7.72 14.96
C ASN A 30 16.89 -8.35 14.38
N CYS A 31 17.48 -7.74 13.34
CA CYS A 31 18.76 -8.13 12.75
C CYS A 31 19.48 -6.90 12.17
N SER A 32 20.65 -7.10 11.57
CA SER A 32 21.51 -6.02 11.05
C SER A 32 21.10 -5.51 9.67
N TYR A 33 20.08 -6.09 9.04
CA TYR A 33 19.65 -5.74 7.69
C TYR A 33 19.20 -4.27 7.59
N SER A 34 19.64 -3.60 6.52
CA SER A 34 19.24 -2.24 6.18
C SER A 34 19.26 -2.00 4.68
N GLU A 35 18.37 -1.17 4.17
CA GLU A 35 18.26 -0.82 2.75
C GLU A 35 17.94 0.66 2.52
N LEU A 36 18.19 1.15 1.31
CA LEU A 36 17.86 2.53 0.89
C LEU A 36 16.36 2.67 0.62
N ALA A 37 15.79 3.82 0.99
CA ALA A 37 14.40 4.13 0.68
C ALA A 37 14.25 4.65 -0.76
N ASP A 38 13.31 4.08 -1.53
CA ASP A 38 13.03 4.55 -2.90
C ASP A 38 12.27 5.89 -2.93
N SER A 39 11.58 6.22 -1.83
CA SER A 39 10.80 7.45 -1.70
C SER A 39 11.07 8.08 -0.33
N PRO A 40 11.22 9.42 -0.25
CA PRO A 40 11.41 10.12 1.03
C PRO A 40 10.13 10.19 1.87
N ARG A 41 8.97 9.82 1.30
CA ARG A 41 7.68 9.87 1.98
C ARG A 41 7.51 8.70 2.96
N VAL A 42 7.57 8.96 4.26
CA VAL A 42 7.48 7.95 5.35
C VAL A 42 6.04 7.76 5.86
N TYR A 43 5.26 8.83 5.96
CA TYR A 43 3.88 8.79 6.43
C TYR A 43 2.97 9.65 5.54
N ARG A 44 1.72 9.22 5.37
CA ARG A 44 0.67 9.96 4.68
C ARG A 44 -0.62 9.80 5.47
N HIS A 45 -1.19 10.91 5.90
CA HIS A 45 -2.52 10.95 6.49
C HIS A 45 -3.50 11.49 5.44
N GLU A 46 -4.54 10.74 5.12
CA GLU A 46 -5.61 11.17 4.22
C GLU A 46 -6.91 11.29 5.00
N LEU A 47 -7.41 12.52 5.14
CA LEU A 47 -8.65 12.82 5.86
C LEU A 47 -9.89 12.44 5.05
N ILE A 48 -9.81 12.59 3.73
CA ILE A 48 -10.84 12.20 2.77
C ILE A 48 -10.25 11.07 1.94
N THR A 49 -10.85 9.89 2.00
CA THR A 49 -10.34 8.68 1.35
C THR A 49 -11.31 8.20 0.29
N HIS A 50 -10.79 7.93 -0.92
CA HIS A 50 -11.55 7.35 -2.05
C HIS A 50 -11.24 5.86 -2.24
N ILE A 51 -10.34 5.28 -1.43
CA ILE A 51 -9.78 3.93 -1.60
C ILE A 51 -10.85 2.83 -1.46
N GLY A 52 -11.96 3.12 -0.77
CA GLY A 52 -13.06 2.17 -0.54
C GLY A 52 -14.20 2.22 -1.55
N GLU A 53 -14.18 3.12 -2.54
CA GLU A 53 -15.34 3.34 -3.43
C GLU A 53 -15.70 2.12 -4.31
N THR A 54 -14.73 1.24 -4.56
CA THR A 54 -14.91 0.00 -5.33
C THR A 54 -14.61 -1.27 -4.52
N ALA A 55 -14.53 -1.16 -3.19
CA ALA A 55 -14.33 -2.33 -2.34
C ALA A 55 -15.50 -3.32 -2.51
N GLY A 56 -15.19 -4.58 -2.83
CA GLY A 56 -16.20 -5.62 -3.04
C GLY A 56 -16.66 -5.82 -4.50
N VAL A 57 -16.07 -5.11 -5.48
CA VAL A 57 -16.20 -5.49 -6.90
C VAL A 57 -15.40 -6.78 -7.14
N VAL A 58 -16.10 -7.90 -7.03
CA VAL A 58 -15.59 -9.26 -7.30
C VAL A 58 -16.11 -9.74 -8.65
N GLU A 59 -15.44 -10.72 -9.27
CA GLU A 59 -15.84 -11.23 -10.60
C GLU A 59 -17.29 -11.76 -10.63
N ASP A 60 -17.76 -12.32 -9.51
CA ASP A 60 -19.09 -12.90 -9.33
C ASP A 60 -20.15 -11.92 -8.82
N ILE A 61 -19.83 -10.61 -8.72
CA ILE A 61 -20.78 -9.57 -8.27
C ILE A 61 -22.04 -9.53 -9.15
N GLY A 62 -21.93 -9.97 -10.40
CA GLY A 62 -23.04 -10.11 -11.33
C GLY A 62 -24.06 -11.19 -10.94
N SER A 63 -23.75 -12.08 -10.00
CA SER A 63 -24.64 -13.15 -9.52
C SER A 63 -25.49 -12.74 -8.32
N ASP A 64 -25.15 -11.63 -7.65
CA ASP A 64 -25.86 -11.19 -6.46
C ASP A 64 -27.29 -10.71 -6.83
N PRO A 65 -28.35 -11.37 -6.34
CA PRO A 65 -29.73 -11.00 -6.62
C PRO A 65 -30.19 -9.76 -5.85
N THR A 66 -29.44 -9.33 -4.82
CA THR A 66 -29.77 -8.18 -3.98
C THR A 66 -29.30 -6.85 -4.58
N LEU A 67 -28.42 -6.88 -5.59
CA LEU A 67 -27.91 -5.68 -6.25
C LEU A 67 -28.87 -5.16 -7.34
N PRO A 68 -29.17 -3.84 -7.35
CA PRO A 68 -30.01 -3.24 -8.37
C PRO A 68 -29.33 -3.29 -9.75
N ARG A 69 -30.12 -3.57 -10.79
CA ARG A 69 -29.65 -3.59 -12.18
C ARG A 69 -30.08 -2.31 -12.90
N SER A 70 -29.19 -1.76 -13.72
CA SER A 70 -29.49 -0.57 -14.54
C SER A 70 -29.15 -0.83 -16.01
N GLN A 71 -29.95 -0.29 -16.92
CA GLN A 71 -29.72 -0.38 -18.36
C GLN A 71 -28.98 0.88 -18.83
N LYS A 72 -27.67 0.95 -18.52
CA LYS A 72 -26.77 2.00 -19.00
C LYS A 72 -25.76 1.40 -19.98
N THR A 73 -25.46 2.11 -21.06
CA THR A 73 -24.44 1.69 -22.03
C THR A 73 -23.06 1.69 -21.37
N CYS A 74 -22.35 0.56 -21.40
CA CYS A 74 -20.97 0.47 -20.92
C CYS A 74 -20.03 1.21 -21.88
N PRO A 75 -19.10 2.05 -21.39
CA PRO A 75 -18.12 2.72 -22.26
C PRO A 75 -17.09 1.79 -22.92
N ASN A 76 -16.79 0.63 -22.31
CA ASN A 76 -15.66 -0.24 -22.68
C ASN A 76 -16.05 -1.73 -22.70
N CYS A 77 -17.16 -2.08 -23.35
CA CYS A 77 -17.69 -3.46 -23.38
C CYS A 77 -16.68 -4.52 -23.79
#